data_AF-A0A819YLI9-F1
#
_entry.id   AF-A0A819YLI9-F1
#
_cell.length_a   1.000
_cell.length_b   1.000
_cell.length_c   1.000
_cell.angle_alpha   90.00
_cell.angle_beta   90.00
_cell.angle_gamma   90.00
#
_symmetry.space_group_name_H-M   'P 1'
#
loop_
_entity.id
_entity.type
_entity.pdbx_description
1 polymer ?
#
loop_
_entity_poly.entity_id
_entity_poly.type
_entity_poly.pdbx_seq_one_letter_code
_entity_poly.pdbx_strand_id
1 'polypeptide(L)'
;MGASSQFRPLDIPKDSDGFVKSFTLSCYNCSKASEARAFFEEYGFVVISNVFTPEQCNDTISDIWNVIESLVVQPVRNDKQLWTQELWSKTGILDEGIVGWESLWTRQILFNRQNPALHTAFASVLGTENLLVSHDRYGMFRPTKEHPERATATNLHLDMNPWLYIDKEDNSEQLEVPGELNYDSDDDWITENNEPGCSKVGELHVQGLVNLADNREEDG
;
A
#
# COMPACT_ATOMS: atom_id res chain seq x y z
N MET A 1 10.80 33.45 -22.60
CA MET A 1 10.01 33.68 -21.38
C MET A 1 9.27 32.39 -21.07
N GLY A 2 9.87 31.51 -20.28
CA GLY A 2 9.20 30.27 -19.87
C GLY A 2 8.09 30.63 -18.90
N ALA A 3 6.85 30.27 -19.21
CA ALA A 3 5.77 30.36 -18.25
C ALA A 3 6.18 29.51 -17.04
N SER A 4 6.33 30.14 -15.88
CA SER A 4 6.36 29.42 -14.62
C SER A 4 5.05 28.66 -14.51
N SER A 5 5.09 27.34 -14.70
CA SER A 5 3.96 26.48 -14.40
C SER A 5 3.79 26.47 -12.90
N GLN A 6 2.90 27.33 -12.39
CA GLN A 6 2.51 27.27 -11.00
C GLN A 6 1.75 25.96 -10.79
N PHE A 7 2.27 25.09 -9.93
CA PHE A 7 1.56 23.90 -9.50
C PHE A 7 0.21 24.32 -8.90
N ARG A 8 -0.86 23.69 -9.36
CA ARG A 8 -2.20 23.83 -8.81
C ARG A 8 -2.63 22.45 -8.36
N PRO A 9 -2.82 22.21 -7.04
CA PRO A 9 -3.31 20.93 -6.59
C PRO A 9 -4.70 20.69 -7.21
N LEU A 10 -4.96 19.43 -7.57
CA LEU A 10 -6.27 18.99 -8.00
C LEU A 10 -7.22 19.06 -6.79
N ASP A 11 -8.48 19.43 -7.05
CA ASP A 11 -9.53 19.37 -6.02
C ASP A 11 -10.05 17.93 -5.94
N ILE A 12 -9.68 17.21 -4.88
CA ILE A 12 -9.99 15.79 -4.73
C ILE A 12 -11.43 15.64 -4.22
N PRO A 13 -12.32 14.95 -4.96
CA PRO A 13 -13.70 14.75 -4.54
C PRO A 13 -13.79 13.98 -3.22
N LYS A 14 -14.62 14.48 -2.29
CA LYS A 14 -14.89 13.85 -0.99
C LYS A 14 -16.34 13.41 -0.85
N ASP A 15 -16.60 12.43 0.01
CA ASP A 15 -17.94 12.02 0.42
C ASP A 15 -18.49 12.89 1.56
N SER A 16 -19.68 12.53 2.07
CA SER A 16 -20.34 13.27 3.16
C SER A 16 -19.63 13.19 4.51
N ASP A 17 -18.78 12.18 4.70
CA ASP A 17 -18.03 11.95 5.93
C ASP A 17 -16.62 12.58 5.86
N GLY A 18 -16.27 13.16 4.71
CA GLY A 18 -15.00 13.85 4.49
C GLY A 18 -13.88 12.96 3.97
N PHE A 19 -14.15 11.67 3.72
CA PHE A 19 -13.20 10.77 3.06
C PHE A 19 -13.15 11.04 1.56
N VAL A 20 -12.07 10.63 0.90
CA VAL A 20 -12.00 10.68 -0.56
C VAL A 20 -13.09 9.79 -1.14
N LYS A 21 -13.75 10.26 -2.20
CA LYS A 21 -14.74 9.48 -2.95
C LYS A 21 -14.20 8.09 -3.27
N SER A 22 -14.95 7.07 -2.87
CA SER A 22 -14.60 5.68 -3.11
C SER A 22 -15.56 4.98 -4.07
N PHE A 23 -15.16 3.78 -4.51
CA PHE A 23 -15.91 2.95 -5.44
C PHE A 23 -16.13 1.57 -4.83
N THR A 24 -17.32 1.00 -5.00
CA THR A 24 -17.57 -0.42 -4.72
C THR A 24 -17.70 -1.15 -6.05
N LEU A 25 -16.93 -2.22 -6.21
CA LEU A 25 -16.77 -2.93 -7.47
C LEU A 25 -17.28 -4.36 -7.34
N SER A 26 -18.06 -4.81 -8.33
CA SER A 26 -18.58 -6.18 -8.40
C SER A 26 -17.89 -7.03 -9.48
N CYS A 27 -17.21 -6.40 -10.44
CA CYS A 27 -16.39 -7.03 -11.45
C CYS A 27 -15.47 -5.99 -12.10
N TYR A 28 -14.39 -6.44 -12.77
CA TYR A 28 -13.35 -5.54 -13.28
C TYR A 28 -13.70 -4.79 -14.57
N ASN A 29 -14.76 -5.20 -15.26
CA ASN A 29 -15.14 -4.68 -16.58
C ASN A 29 -16.55 -4.08 -16.61
N CYS A 30 -17.09 -3.68 -15.46
CA CYS A 30 -18.35 -2.94 -15.39
C CYS A 30 -18.14 -1.42 -15.52
N SER A 31 -19.25 -0.68 -15.66
CA SER A 31 -19.23 0.77 -15.69
C SER A 31 -18.57 1.40 -14.47
N LYS A 32 -18.75 0.82 -13.27
CA LYS A 32 -18.11 1.31 -12.04
C LYS A 32 -16.60 1.11 -12.03
N ALA A 33 -16.11 0.02 -12.63
CA ALA A 33 -14.67 -0.17 -12.83
C ALA A 33 -14.10 0.86 -13.81
N SER A 34 -14.83 1.20 -14.89
CA SER A 34 -14.43 2.27 -15.80
C SER A 34 -14.41 3.65 -15.12
N GLU A 35 -15.40 3.96 -14.27
CA GLU A 35 -15.41 5.19 -13.46
C GLU A 35 -14.22 5.24 -12.48
N ALA A 36 -13.90 4.13 -11.83
CA ALA A 36 -12.76 4.02 -10.91
C ALA A 36 -11.42 4.18 -11.65
N ARG A 37 -11.27 3.59 -12.84
CA ARG A 37 -10.07 3.78 -13.68
C ARG A 37 -9.94 5.22 -14.15
N ALA A 38 -11.02 5.85 -14.61
CA ALA A 38 -10.98 7.26 -15.00
C ALA A 38 -10.58 8.17 -13.83
N PHE A 39 -11.03 7.85 -12.61
CA PHE A 39 -10.58 8.55 -11.41
C PHE A 39 -9.06 8.34 -11.16
N PHE A 40 -8.58 7.11 -11.28
CA PHE A 40 -7.15 6.80 -11.16
C PHE A 40 -6.30 7.54 -12.19
N GLU A 41 -6.73 7.60 -13.46
CA GLU A 41 -6.02 8.30 -14.54
C GLU A 41 -5.96 9.82 -14.31
N GLU A 42 -6.99 10.42 -13.69
CA GLU A 42 -7.02 11.86 -13.43
C GLU A 42 -6.24 12.25 -12.17
N TYR A 43 -6.36 11.48 -11.08
CA TYR A 43 -5.80 11.85 -9.77
C TYR A 43 -4.51 11.10 -9.41
N GLY A 44 -4.15 10.03 -10.13
CA GLY A 44 -3.00 9.17 -9.84
C GLY A 44 -3.23 8.15 -8.73
N PHE A 45 -4.44 8.08 -8.17
CA PHE A 45 -4.83 7.11 -7.14
C PHE A 45 -6.34 6.86 -7.18
N VAL A 46 -6.81 5.79 -6.53
CA VAL A 46 -8.25 5.51 -6.39
C VAL A 46 -8.52 4.77 -5.07
N VAL A 47 -9.68 5.03 -4.45
CA VAL A 47 -10.11 4.34 -3.24
C VAL A 47 -11.21 3.34 -3.57
N ILE A 48 -10.97 2.06 -3.27
CA ILE A 48 -11.97 1.01 -3.44
C ILE A 48 -12.48 0.59 -2.06
N SER A 49 -13.77 0.75 -1.83
CA SER A 49 -14.43 0.42 -0.55
C SER A 49 -15.04 -0.99 -0.57
N ASN A 50 -15.20 -1.55 0.62
CA ASN A 50 -15.83 -2.86 0.85
C ASN A 50 -15.08 -4.01 0.15
N VAL A 51 -13.75 -3.90 0.04
CA VAL A 51 -12.91 -4.97 -0.49
C VAL A 51 -12.90 -6.16 0.48
N PHE A 52 -12.69 -5.89 1.77
CA PHE A 52 -12.75 -6.89 2.82
C PHE A 52 -14.03 -6.74 3.64
N THR A 53 -14.55 -7.87 4.13
CA THR A 53 -15.60 -7.88 5.15
C THR A 53 -15.04 -7.46 6.50
N PRO A 54 -15.89 -7.04 7.46
CA PRO A 54 -15.43 -6.73 8.82
C PRO A 54 -14.69 -7.89 9.49
N GLU A 55 -15.08 -9.14 9.21
CA GLU A 55 -14.40 -10.33 9.72
C GLU A 55 -12.99 -10.46 9.14
N GLN A 56 -12.84 -10.31 7.82
CA GLN A 56 -11.53 -10.33 7.16
C GLN A 56 -10.60 -9.20 7.64
N CYS A 57 -11.16 -8.02 7.90
CA CYS A 57 -10.41 -6.93 8.53
C CYS A 57 -9.92 -7.32 9.92
N ASN A 58 -10.80 -7.87 10.78
CA ASN A 58 -10.43 -8.30 12.13
C ASN A 58 -9.38 -9.42 12.13
N ASP A 59 -9.49 -10.39 11.22
CA ASP A 59 -8.51 -11.46 11.09
C ASP A 59 -7.14 -10.89 10.69
N THR A 60 -7.10 -9.93 9.77
CA THR A 60 -5.87 -9.25 9.35
C THR A 60 -5.27 -8.41 10.48
N ILE A 61 -6.09 -7.65 11.22
CA ILE A 61 -5.64 -6.89 12.39
C ILE A 61 -5.06 -7.82 13.46
N SER A 62 -5.71 -8.96 13.70
CA SER A 62 -5.20 -9.98 14.64
C SER A 62 -3.86 -10.54 14.18
N ASP A 63 -3.69 -10.79 12.88
CA ASP A 63 -2.43 -11.26 12.30
C ASP A 63 -1.31 -10.22 12.41
N ILE A 64 -1.59 -8.93 12.16
CA ILE A 64 -0.65 -7.83 12.40
C ILE A 64 -0.17 -7.84 13.85
N TRP A 65 -1.09 -7.97 14.82
CA TRP A 65 -0.72 -8.06 16.23
C TRP A 65 0.08 -9.31 16.57
N ASN A 66 -0.21 -10.45 15.94
CA ASN A 66 0.57 -11.68 16.13
C ASN A 66 2.01 -11.49 15.64
N VAL A 67 2.21 -10.83 14.50
CA VAL A 67 3.54 -10.50 13.98
C VAL A 67 4.26 -9.55 14.94
N ILE A 68 3.62 -8.44 15.34
CA ILE A 68 4.20 -7.49 16.32
C ILE A 68 4.62 -8.19 17.60
N GLU A 69 3.73 -9.00 18.19
CA GLU A 69 3.99 -9.71 19.45
C GLU A 69 5.03 -10.81 19.32
N SER A 70 5.28 -11.34 18.12
CA SER A 70 6.39 -12.26 17.86
C SER A 70 7.76 -11.57 17.83
N LEU A 71 7.80 -10.26 17.54
CA LEU A 71 9.01 -9.44 17.47
C LEU A 71 9.39 -8.82 18.82
N VAL A 72 8.50 -8.89 19.82
CA VAL A 72 8.74 -8.40 21.17
C VAL A 72 8.67 -9.53 22.19
N VAL A 73 9.17 -9.27 23.40
CA VAL A 73 9.31 -10.30 24.44
C VAL A 73 8.02 -10.58 25.22
N GLN A 74 6.99 -9.76 25.04
CA GLN A 74 5.74 -9.84 25.81
C GLN A 74 4.53 -9.39 24.99
N PRO A 75 3.31 -9.86 25.30
CA PRO A 75 2.09 -9.35 24.67
C PRO A 75 1.91 -7.85 24.94
N VAL A 76 1.54 -7.09 23.91
CA VAL A 76 1.42 -5.62 23.96
C VAL A 76 0.08 -5.10 23.48
N ARG A 77 -0.70 -5.92 22.74
CA ARG A 77 -1.91 -5.42 22.03
C ARG A 77 -2.95 -4.77 22.94
N ASN A 78 -3.04 -5.24 24.18
CA ASN A 78 -4.06 -4.82 25.16
C ASN A 78 -3.55 -3.81 26.20
N ASP A 79 -2.28 -3.40 26.12
CA ASP A 79 -1.71 -2.43 27.05
C ASP A 79 -0.94 -1.33 26.30
N LYS A 80 -1.63 -0.21 26.06
CA LYS A 80 -1.09 0.95 25.37
C LYS A 80 0.10 1.60 26.10
N GLN A 81 0.30 1.33 27.39
CA GLN A 81 1.47 1.82 28.12
C GLN A 81 2.75 1.13 27.63
N LEU A 82 2.63 -0.08 27.07
CA LEU A 82 3.75 -0.82 26.50
C LEU A 82 4.14 -0.35 25.10
N TRP A 83 3.36 0.52 24.45
CA TRP A 83 3.67 1.03 23.10
C TRP A 83 4.73 2.15 23.14
N THR A 84 5.77 1.94 23.95
CA THR A 84 6.89 2.85 24.14
C THR A 84 7.78 2.87 22.91
N GLN A 85 8.57 3.92 22.74
CA GLN A 85 9.55 4.01 21.66
C GLN A 85 10.55 2.85 21.67
N GLU A 86 11.04 2.47 22.85
CA GLU A 86 12.02 1.38 23.02
C GLU A 86 11.47 0.01 22.61
N LEU A 87 10.20 -0.26 22.91
CA LEU A 87 9.61 -1.54 22.54
C LEU A 87 9.24 -1.57 21.05
N TRP A 88 8.67 -0.48 20.54
CA TRP A 88 8.25 -0.37 19.14
C TRP A 88 9.43 -0.31 18.17
N SER A 89 10.60 0.16 18.59
CA SER A 89 11.81 0.12 17.74
C SER A 89 12.28 -1.30 17.42
N LYS A 90 11.70 -2.33 18.05
CA LYS A 90 11.99 -3.74 17.79
C LYS A 90 11.03 -4.37 16.78
N THR A 91 9.93 -3.69 16.44
CA THR A 91 8.85 -4.27 15.64
C THR A 91 9.01 -4.03 14.14
N GLY A 92 10.06 -3.33 13.69
CA GLY A 92 10.33 -3.07 12.27
C GLY A 92 10.91 -1.67 12.03
N ILE A 93 10.59 -1.07 10.88
CA ILE A 93 11.05 0.26 10.48
C ILE A 93 10.14 1.31 11.13
N LEU A 94 10.53 1.69 12.35
CA LEU A 94 9.75 2.55 13.24
C LEU A 94 9.33 3.89 12.60
N ASP A 95 10.25 4.53 11.88
CA ASP A 95 10.02 5.86 11.30
C ASP A 95 9.04 5.84 10.12
N GLU A 96 8.80 4.67 9.52
CA GLU A 96 7.89 4.47 8.38
C GLU A 96 6.60 3.74 8.78
N GLY A 97 6.51 3.25 10.02
CA GLY A 97 5.36 2.47 10.48
C GLY A 97 5.31 1.06 9.88
N ILE A 98 6.41 0.54 9.34
CA ILE A 98 6.48 -0.81 8.75
C ILE A 98 6.73 -1.84 9.84
N VAL A 99 5.96 -2.93 9.81
CA VAL A 99 6.04 -4.07 10.73
C VAL A 99 6.90 -5.17 10.12
N GLY A 100 7.95 -5.56 10.85
CA GLY A 100 8.94 -6.54 10.40
C GLY A 100 10.04 -5.93 9.53
N TRP A 101 11.02 -6.76 9.19
CA TRP A 101 12.13 -6.42 8.29
C TRP A 101 11.96 -7.11 6.94
N GLU A 102 11.51 -8.36 6.97
CA GLU A 102 11.34 -9.27 5.85
C GLU A 102 9.91 -9.26 5.29
N SER A 103 9.76 -9.73 4.06
CA SER A 103 8.45 -9.99 3.45
C SER A 103 7.63 -10.98 4.29
N LEU A 104 6.33 -10.73 4.42
CA LEU A 104 5.47 -11.55 5.27
C LEU A 104 4.75 -12.65 4.49
N TRP A 105 4.76 -13.84 5.12
CA TRP A 105 4.22 -15.10 4.57
C TRP A 105 3.20 -15.77 5.49
N THR A 106 2.63 -15.04 6.45
CA THR A 106 1.59 -15.58 7.33
C THR A 106 0.40 -16.08 6.50
N ARG A 107 -0.37 -17.04 7.06
CA ARG A 107 -1.56 -17.56 6.37
C ARG A 107 -2.54 -16.44 6.00
N GLN A 108 -2.73 -15.47 6.88
CA GLN A 108 -3.69 -14.39 6.68
C GLN A 108 -3.26 -13.44 5.55
N ILE A 109 -1.99 -13.03 5.48
CA ILE A 109 -1.54 -12.13 4.40
C ILE A 109 -1.63 -12.80 3.02
N LEU A 110 -1.38 -14.12 2.95
CA LEU A 110 -1.56 -14.89 1.72
C LEU A 110 -3.04 -14.99 1.32
N PHE A 111 -3.96 -15.13 2.27
CA PHE A 111 -5.40 -15.09 2.00
C PHE A 111 -5.88 -13.72 1.55
N ASN A 112 -5.32 -12.64 2.12
CA ASN A 112 -5.61 -11.29 1.69
C ASN A 112 -5.20 -11.09 0.21
N ARG A 113 -3.99 -11.53 -0.16
CA ARG A 113 -3.48 -11.46 -1.54
C ARG A 113 -4.29 -12.29 -2.54
N GLN A 114 -4.94 -13.36 -2.09
CA GLN A 114 -5.81 -14.21 -2.91
C GLN A 114 -7.29 -13.78 -2.90
N ASN A 115 -7.63 -12.67 -2.23
CA ASN A 115 -9.01 -12.23 -2.10
C ASN A 115 -9.58 -11.80 -3.48
N PRO A 116 -10.72 -12.38 -3.94
CA PRO A 116 -11.30 -12.04 -5.24
C PRO A 116 -11.72 -10.58 -5.41
N ALA A 117 -12.15 -9.91 -4.33
CA ALA A 117 -12.49 -8.50 -4.37
C ALA A 117 -11.24 -7.61 -4.48
N LEU A 118 -10.13 -8.01 -3.84
CA LEU A 118 -8.85 -7.32 -3.99
C LEU A 118 -8.32 -7.50 -5.42
N HIS A 119 -8.36 -8.72 -5.95
CA HIS A 119 -8.05 -8.98 -7.36
C HIS A 119 -8.92 -8.14 -8.30
N THR A 120 -10.23 -8.06 -8.06
CA THR A 120 -11.15 -7.22 -8.83
C THR A 120 -10.75 -5.74 -8.78
N ALA A 121 -10.33 -5.23 -7.61
CA ALA A 121 -9.88 -3.85 -7.46
C ALA A 121 -8.67 -3.55 -8.35
N PHE A 122 -7.60 -4.35 -8.27
CA PHE A 122 -6.41 -4.17 -9.09
C PHE A 122 -6.69 -4.39 -10.58
N ALA A 123 -7.47 -5.42 -10.94
CA ALA A 123 -7.84 -5.70 -12.32
C ALA A 123 -8.65 -4.56 -12.95
N SER A 124 -9.48 -3.88 -12.15
CA SER A 124 -10.23 -2.70 -12.58
C SER A 124 -9.33 -1.52 -12.90
N VAL A 125 -8.25 -1.33 -12.15
CA VAL A 125 -7.29 -0.26 -12.40
C VAL A 125 -6.41 -0.61 -13.60
N LEU A 126 -5.79 -1.79 -13.58
CA LEU A 126 -4.81 -2.23 -14.59
C LEU A 126 -5.42 -2.67 -15.92
N GLY A 127 -6.70 -3.03 -15.96
CA GLY A 127 -7.38 -3.45 -17.19
C GLY A 127 -7.13 -4.87 -17.64
N THR A 128 -6.67 -5.71 -16.73
CA THR A 128 -6.44 -7.14 -16.98
C THR A 128 -6.67 -7.93 -15.71
N GLU A 129 -7.17 -9.16 -15.84
CA GLU A 129 -7.27 -10.12 -14.73
C GLU A 129 -5.97 -10.92 -14.55
N ASN A 130 -5.06 -10.86 -15.52
CA ASN A 130 -3.76 -11.50 -15.46
C ASN A 130 -2.82 -10.65 -14.62
N LEU A 131 -2.88 -10.84 -13.30
CA LEU A 131 -2.12 -10.08 -12.33
C LEU A 131 -1.03 -10.95 -11.72
N LEU A 132 0.15 -10.35 -11.53
CA LEU A 132 1.18 -10.87 -10.64
C LEU A 132 1.00 -10.22 -9.27
N VAL A 133 1.31 -11.00 -8.22
CA VAL A 133 1.12 -10.57 -6.83
C VAL A 133 2.48 -10.30 -6.22
N SER A 134 2.66 -9.09 -5.70
CA SER A 134 3.81 -8.71 -4.90
C SER A 134 3.72 -9.21 -3.46
N HIS A 135 4.89 -9.50 -2.89
CA HIS A 135 5.05 -9.86 -1.49
C HIS A 135 5.72 -8.70 -0.73
N ASP A 136 5.09 -8.31 0.39
CA ASP A 136 5.48 -7.18 1.21
C ASP A 136 4.98 -7.38 2.65
N ARG A 137 5.07 -6.32 3.45
CA ARG A 137 4.89 -6.25 4.90
C ARG A 137 3.57 -5.60 5.29
N TYR A 138 3.32 -5.55 6.59
CA TYR A 138 2.22 -4.78 7.16
C TYR A 138 2.68 -3.38 7.57
N GLY A 139 1.74 -2.44 7.60
CA GLY A 139 1.90 -1.13 8.22
C GLY A 139 1.09 -1.02 9.52
N MET A 140 1.64 -0.36 10.52
CA MET A 140 0.96 -0.03 11.78
C MET A 140 1.46 1.30 12.33
N PHE A 141 0.57 2.29 12.36
CA PHE A 141 0.83 3.58 12.97
C PHE A 141 0.29 3.61 14.40
N ARG A 142 1.07 4.15 15.33
CA ARG A 142 0.64 4.32 16.71
C ARG A 142 -0.18 5.61 16.84
N PRO A 143 -1.27 5.63 17.64
CA PRO A 143 -2.03 6.86 17.90
C PRO A 143 -1.13 7.95 18.48
N THR A 144 -1.20 9.15 17.91
CA THR A 144 -0.27 10.26 18.23
C THR A 144 -0.93 11.37 19.04
N LYS A 145 -2.26 11.48 19.04
CA LYS A 145 -2.99 12.61 19.66
C LYS A 145 -2.66 12.86 21.12
N GLU A 146 -2.62 11.79 21.93
CA GLU A 146 -2.23 11.85 23.34
C GLU A 146 -0.74 11.57 23.56
N HIS A 147 -0.05 11.12 22.51
CA HIS A 147 1.33 10.64 22.54
C HIS A 147 2.11 11.10 21.30
N PRO A 148 2.40 12.41 21.14
CA PRO A 148 3.01 12.94 19.92
C PRO A 148 4.39 12.35 19.62
N GLU A 149 5.10 11.87 20.64
CA GLU A 149 6.38 11.16 20.51
C GLU A 149 6.29 9.85 19.73
N ARG A 150 5.08 9.35 19.48
CA ARG A 150 4.83 8.11 18.74
C ARG A 150 4.74 8.30 17.24
N ALA A 151 4.66 9.55 16.77
CA ALA A 151 4.54 9.88 15.37
C ALA A 151 5.69 9.27 14.55
N THR A 152 5.34 8.77 13.37
CA THR A 152 6.30 8.38 12.33
C THR A 152 6.87 9.62 11.66
N ALA A 153 7.98 9.45 10.94
CA ALA A 153 8.57 10.56 10.20
C ALA A 153 7.66 11.00 9.05
N THR A 154 7.52 12.31 8.86
CA THR A 154 6.92 12.83 7.62
C THR A 154 7.91 12.67 6.49
N ASN A 155 7.62 11.77 5.55
CA ASN A 155 8.48 11.50 4.40
C ASN A 155 7.66 11.49 3.10
N LEU A 156 7.46 12.66 2.51
CA LEU A 156 6.85 12.75 1.18
C LEU A 156 7.89 12.34 0.14
N HIS A 157 7.71 11.18 -0.47
CA HIS A 157 8.60 10.61 -1.48
C HIS A 157 7.82 9.85 -2.55
N LEU A 158 8.55 9.37 -3.55
CA LEU A 158 8.06 8.43 -4.55
C LEU A 158 8.83 7.11 -4.36
N ASP A 159 8.11 6.02 -4.22
CA ASP A 159 8.68 4.69 -3.98
C ASP A 159 9.51 4.22 -5.18
N MET A 160 9.04 4.52 -6.40
CA MET A 160 9.71 4.20 -7.65
C MET A 160 10.21 5.46 -8.35
N ASN A 161 11.35 5.36 -9.04
CA ASN A 161 11.90 6.47 -9.81
C ASN A 161 11.03 6.77 -11.05
N PRO A 162 10.29 7.90 -11.10
CA PRO A 162 9.36 8.19 -12.19
C PRO A 162 10.05 8.41 -13.54
N TRP A 163 11.33 8.78 -13.54
CA TRP A 163 12.08 8.98 -14.79
C TRP A 163 12.36 7.66 -15.50
N LEU A 164 12.49 6.55 -14.76
CA LEU A 164 12.60 5.22 -15.38
C LEU A 164 11.30 4.84 -16.10
N TYR A 165 10.14 5.25 -15.58
CA TYR A 165 8.84 5.01 -16.23
C TYR A 165 8.60 5.88 -17.47
N ILE A 166 9.01 7.16 -17.42
CA ILE A 166 8.67 8.18 -18.43
C ILE A 166 9.72 8.26 -19.56
N ASP A 167 11.01 8.20 -19.22
CA ASP A 167 12.10 8.55 -20.14
C ASP A 167 12.69 7.35 -20.87
N LYS A 168 12.44 6.11 -20.42
CA LYS A 168 12.92 4.89 -21.08
C LYS A 168 12.11 4.58 -22.34
N GLU A 169 12.81 4.15 -23.39
CA GLU A 169 12.20 3.82 -24.69
C GLU A 169 11.65 2.38 -24.74
N ASP A 170 12.21 1.48 -23.92
CA ASP A 170 11.77 0.10 -23.74
C ASP A 170 11.95 -0.33 -22.27
N ASN A 171 11.72 -1.61 -21.97
CA ASN A 171 11.87 -2.18 -20.62
C ASN A 171 13.14 -3.04 -20.46
N SER A 172 14.14 -2.91 -21.34
CA SER A 172 15.33 -3.76 -21.30
C SER A 172 16.10 -3.67 -19.98
N GLU A 173 16.42 -2.46 -19.51
CA GLU A 173 17.11 -2.24 -18.22
C GLU A 173 16.28 -2.71 -17.03
N GLN A 174 14.96 -2.49 -17.07
CA GLN A 174 14.06 -2.94 -16.01
C GLN A 174 14.03 -4.47 -15.93
N LEU A 175 14.04 -5.17 -17.08
CA LEU A 175 14.05 -6.63 -17.13
C LEU A 175 15.38 -7.25 -16.69
N GLU A 176 16.47 -6.49 -16.62
CA GLU A 176 17.73 -6.97 -16.04
C GLU A 176 17.55 -7.31 -14.55
N VAL A 177 16.79 -6.49 -13.81
CA VAL A 177 16.60 -6.67 -12.36
C VAL A 177 15.88 -7.98 -12.04
N PRO A 178 14.65 -8.28 -12.54
CA PRO A 178 14.02 -9.58 -12.36
C PRO A 178 14.84 -10.76 -12.90
N GLY A 179 15.69 -10.52 -13.91
CA GLY A 179 16.59 -11.51 -14.46
C GLY A 179 17.73 -11.92 -13.51
N GLU A 180 18.06 -11.08 -12.53
CA GLU A 180 19.09 -11.34 -11.52
C GLU A 180 18.52 -11.85 -10.19
N LEU A 181 17.20 -11.74 -9.97
CA LEU A 181 16.54 -12.22 -8.76
C LEU A 181 16.55 -13.75 -8.69
N ASN A 182 17.01 -14.30 -7.57
CA ASN A 182 17.02 -15.75 -7.33
C ASN A 182 16.00 -16.18 -6.27
N TYR A 183 15.39 -15.22 -5.57
CA TYR A 183 14.46 -15.42 -4.45
C TYR A 183 15.09 -16.25 -3.31
N ASP A 184 16.40 -16.09 -3.13
CA ASP A 184 17.16 -16.72 -2.04
C ASP A 184 17.09 -15.89 -0.74
N SER A 185 16.60 -14.65 -0.82
CA SER A 185 16.40 -13.75 0.32
C SER A 185 15.07 -12.99 0.21
N ASP A 186 14.55 -12.51 1.34
CA ASP A 186 13.30 -11.72 1.34
C ASP A 186 13.44 -10.36 0.64
N ASP A 187 14.68 -9.84 0.53
CA ASP A 187 14.99 -8.59 -0.17
C ASP A 187 14.72 -8.68 -1.68
N ASP A 188 14.78 -9.88 -2.28
CA ASP A 188 14.51 -10.08 -3.70
C ASP A 188 13.05 -9.72 -4.03
N TRP A 189 12.11 -10.08 -3.15
CA TRP A 189 10.68 -9.74 -3.31
C TRP A 189 10.44 -8.23 -3.16
N ILE A 190 11.13 -7.58 -2.23
CA ILE A 190 11.04 -6.13 -2.04
C ILE A 190 11.65 -5.40 -3.24
N THR A 191 12.74 -5.92 -3.79
CA THR A 191 13.40 -5.37 -4.98
C THR A 191 12.48 -5.47 -6.19
N GLU A 192 11.85 -6.62 -6.43
CA GLU A 192 10.87 -6.80 -7.51
C GLU A 192 9.75 -5.74 -7.44
N ASN A 193 9.24 -5.45 -6.24
CA ASN A 193 8.14 -4.49 -6.04
C ASN A 193 8.51 -3.05 -6.40
N ASN A 194 9.80 -2.70 -6.38
CA ASN A 194 10.29 -1.33 -6.58
C ASN A 194 10.69 -1.04 -8.03
N GLU A 195 10.60 -2.04 -8.91
CA GLU A 195 10.85 -1.84 -10.33
C GLU A 195 9.67 -1.13 -11.00
N PRO A 196 9.85 0.08 -11.55
CA PRO A 196 8.79 0.76 -12.27
C PRO A 196 8.56 0.07 -13.63
N GLY A 197 7.31 0.09 -14.11
CA GLY A 197 7.03 -0.29 -15.49
C GLY A 197 7.64 0.69 -16.51
N CYS A 198 7.24 0.59 -17.78
CA CYS A 198 7.66 1.51 -18.84
C CYS A 198 6.47 2.02 -19.65
N SER A 199 6.28 3.34 -19.66
CA SER A 199 5.14 3.99 -20.33
C SER A 199 5.14 3.78 -21.84
N LYS A 200 6.30 3.68 -22.49
CA LYS A 200 6.43 3.52 -23.94
C LYS A 200 5.95 2.17 -24.45
N VAL A 201 6.05 1.13 -23.62
CA VAL A 201 5.54 -0.22 -23.92
C VAL A 201 4.18 -0.50 -23.28
N GLY A 202 3.60 0.48 -22.57
CA GLY A 202 2.29 0.36 -21.93
C GLY A 202 2.28 -0.51 -20.68
N GLU A 203 3.42 -0.68 -20.03
CA GLU A 203 3.56 -1.48 -18.80
C GLU A 203 3.36 -0.58 -17.58
N LEU A 204 2.30 -0.81 -16.81
CA LEU A 204 1.96 -0.04 -15.62
C LEU A 204 1.99 -0.96 -14.39
N HIS A 205 2.77 -0.56 -13.38
CA HIS A 205 2.74 -1.18 -12.06
C HIS A 205 1.92 -0.31 -11.10
N VAL A 206 1.17 -0.96 -10.21
CA VAL A 206 0.33 -0.29 -9.22
C VAL A 206 0.63 -0.89 -7.86
N GLN A 207 1.03 -0.05 -6.92
CA GLN A 207 1.08 -0.40 -5.51
C GLN A 207 -0.27 -0.05 -4.86
N GLY A 208 -0.68 -0.84 -3.88
CA GLY A 208 -1.92 -0.61 -3.16
C GLY A 208 -1.79 -0.96 -1.68
N LEU A 209 -2.48 -0.18 -0.85
CA LEU A 209 -2.55 -0.39 0.59
C LEU A 209 -3.97 -0.84 0.93
N VAL A 210 -4.08 -1.90 1.75
CA VAL A 210 -5.37 -2.31 2.30
C VAL A 210 -5.56 -1.61 3.64
N ASN A 211 -6.45 -0.61 3.65
CA ASN A 211 -6.81 0.08 4.88
C ASN A 211 -7.83 -0.75 5.67
N LEU A 212 -7.52 -1.05 6.93
CA LEU A 212 -8.31 -1.96 7.78
C LEU A 212 -9.21 -1.25 8.80
N ALA A 213 -9.06 0.08 8.94
CA ALA A 213 -9.81 0.91 9.85
C ALA A 213 -10.07 2.30 9.26
N ASP A 214 -11.17 2.94 9.64
CA ASP A 214 -11.43 4.33 9.27
C ASP A 214 -10.48 5.24 10.06
N ASN A 215 -9.46 5.79 9.41
CA ASN A 215 -8.52 6.73 10.05
C ASN A 215 -9.12 8.14 10.01
N ARG A 216 -9.43 8.68 11.18
CA ARG A 216 -10.02 10.01 11.33
C ARG A 216 -9.00 10.97 11.92
N GLU A 217 -9.23 12.28 11.78
CA GLU A 217 -8.34 13.31 12.34
C GLU A 217 -8.19 13.17 13.87
N GLU A 218 -9.16 12.58 14.56
CA GLU A 218 -9.08 12.31 15.98
C GLU A 218 -8.14 11.17 16.39
N ASP A 219 -7.69 10.33 15.46
CA ASP A 219 -6.75 9.23 15.74
C ASP A 219 -5.29 9.72 15.87
N GLY A 220 -5.02 10.94 15.39
CA GLY A 220 -3.71 11.61 15.41
C GLY A 220 -3.02 11.54 14.07
#